data_AF-A0A6N8BG83-F1
#
_entry.id   AF-A0A6N8BG83-F1
#
_cell.length_a   1.000
_cell.length_b   1.000
_cell.length_c   1.000
_cell.angle_alpha   90.00
_cell.angle_beta   90.00
_cell.angle_gamma   90.00
#
_symmetry.space_group_name_H-M   'P 1'
#
loop_
_entity.id
_entity.type
_entity.pdbx_description
1 polymer ?
#
loop_
_entity_poly.entity_id
_entity_poly.type
_entity_poly.pdbx_seq_one_letter_code
_entity_poly.pdbx_strand_id
1 'polypeptide(L)' 'MDIKCIENNPAEIVDKYIQERFDIDKFKIDDFSLMPHGKLLTDSRGQQILIFYDILTDTIKYRLPFQSEEQRS' A
#
# COMPACT_ATOMS: atom_id res chain seq x y z
N MET A 1 -28.70 5.82 4.60
CA MET A 1 -27.62 4.83 4.81
C MET A 1 -26.42 5.64 5.21
N ASP A 2 -26.41 6.07 6.47
CA ASP A 2 -25.46 7.05 6.99
C ASP A 2 -24.17 6.34 7.37
N ILE A 3 -23.27 6.21 6.40
CA ILE A 3 -21.86 5.95 6.73
C ILE A 3 -21.26 7.30 7.11
N LYS A 4 -21.44 7.69 8.38
CA LYS A 4 -20.56 8.66 9.02
C LYS A 4 -19.19 8.00 9.16
N CYS A 5 -18.37 8.04 8.11
CA CYS A 5 -16.92 7.88 8.26
C CYS A 5 -16.40 9.10 9.04
N ILE A 6 -16.51 9.07 10.36
CA ILE A 6 -15.81 10.03 11.23
C ILE A 6 -14.65 9.28 11.86
N GLU A 7 -13.48 9.44 11.24
CA GLU A 7 -12.12 9.53 11.80
C GLU A 7 -11.17 9.05 10.71
N ASN A 8 -10.31 9.96 10.24
CA ASN A 8 -9.29 9.67 9.24
C ASN A 8 -8.22 8.74 9.85
N ASN A 9 -8.55 7.47 10.08
CA ASN A 9 -7.56 6.49 10.51
C ASN A 9 -6.68 6.15 9.31
N PRO A 10 -5.38 6.51 9.31
CA PRO A 10 -4.52 6.32 8.15
C PRO A 10 -4.45 4.85 7.69
N ALA A 11 -4.57 3.90 8.63
CA ALA A 11 -4.63 2.48 8.32
C ALA A 11 -5.84 2.11 7.45
N GLU A 12 -7.03 2.54 7.85
CA GLU A 12 -8.27 2.20 7.13
C GLU A 12 -8.31 2.85 5.74
N ILE A 13 -7.73 4.03 5.61
CA ILE A 13 -7.62 4.74 4.33
C ILE A 13 -6.72 3.97 3.37
N VAL A 14 -5.56 3.48 3.85
CA VAL A 14 -4.64 2.66 3.06
C VAL A 14 -5.27 1.32 2.68
N ASP A 15 -5.94 0.65 3.62
CA ASP A 15 -6.60 -0.63 3.37
C ASP A 15 -7.71 -0.51 2.32
N LYS A 16 -8.58 0.51 2.42
CA LYS A 16 -9.61 0.77 1.41
C LYS A 16 -9.02 1.06 0.05
N TYR A 17 -7.97 1.87 -0.01
CA TYR A 17 -7.30 2.17 -1.28
C TYR A 17 -6.71 0.92 -1.94
N ILE A 18 -6.13 0.02 -1.15
CA ILE A 18 -5.63 -1.25 -1.64
C ILE A 18 -6.77 -2.10 -2.19
N GLN A 19 -7.87 -2.24 -1.44
CA GLN A 19 -9.04 -3.03 -1.86
C GLN A 19 -9.73 -2.48 -3.11
N GLU A 20 -9.74 -1.17 -3.31
CA GLU A 20 -10.38 -0.54 -4.48
C GLU A 20 -9.51 -0.56 -5.74
N ARG A 21 -8.18 -0.55 -5.59
CA ARG A 21 -7.23 -0.37 -6.71
C ARG A 21 -6.45 -1.61 -7.09
N PHE A 22 -6.29 -2.55 -6.16
CA PHE A 22 -5.47 -3.73 -6.34
C PHE A 22 -6.29 -5.00 -6.16
N ASP A 23 -5.94 -6.00 -6.95
CA ASP A 23 -6.51 -7.34 -6.83
C ASP A 23 -5.78 -8.06 -5.68
N ILE A 24 -6.30 -7.93 -4.46
CA ILE A 24 -5.67 -8.41 -3.22
C ILE A 24 -5.29 -9.89 -3.25
N ASP A 25 -6.00 -10.71 -4.03
CA ASP A 25 -5.73 -12.14 -4.15
C ASP A 25 -4.43 -12.43 -4.91
N LYS A 26 -3.93 -11.45 -5.70
CA LYS A 26 -2.67 -11.55 -6.44
C LYS A 26 -1.46 -11.03 -5.68
N PHE A 27 -1.68 -10.30 -4.58
CA PHE A 27 -0.60 -9.66 -3.82
C PHE A 27 -0.55 -10.20 -2.39
N LYS A 28 0.66 -10.53 -1.95
CA LYS A 28 0.95 -10.74 -0.52
C LYS A 28 1.05 -9.37 0.15
N ILE A 29 0.17 -9.10 1.11
CA ILE A 29 0.16 -7.84 1.85
C ILE A 29 0.86 -8.07 3.20
N ASP A 30 1.95 -7.36 3.44
CA ASP A 30 2.68 -7.35 4.72
C ASP A 30 2.66 -5.95 5.34
N ASP A 31 2.64 -5.88 6.66
CA ASP A 31 2.80 -4.61 7.38
C ASP A 31 4.26 -4.13 7.32
N PHE A 32 4.47 -2.86 6.97
CA PHE A 32 5.81 -2.29 6.86
C PHE A 32 6.19 -1.60 8.16
N SER A 33 6.90 -2.29 9.07
CA SER A 33 7.20 -1.79 10.42
C SER A 33 7.97 -0.46 10.48
N LEU A 34 8.66 -0.08 9.40
CA LEU A 34 9.40 1.19 9.31
C LEU A 34 8.50 2.40 9.01
N MET A 35 7.28 2.19 8.52
CA MET A 35 6.29 3.26 8.35
C MET A 35 4.99 2.92 9.06
N PRO A 36 4.54 3.74 10.02
CA PRO A 36 3.22 3.60 10.60
C PRO A 36 2.16 3.58 9.50
N HIS A 37 1.29 2.56 9.53
CA HIS A 37 0.22 2.38 8.55
C HIS A 37 0.68 2.13 7.11
N GLY A 38 1.97 1.85 6.89
CA GLY A 38 2.49 1.44 5.59
C GLY A 38 2.19 -0.04 5.33
N LYS A 39 1.74 -0.34 4.11
CA LYS A 39 1.52 -1.70 3.62
C LYS A 39 2.50 -1.99 2.48
N LEU A 40 3.12 -3.16 2.51
CA LEU A 40 3.98 -3.66 1.46
C LEU A 40 3.23 -4.74 0.69
N LEU A 41 2.92 -4.49 -0.57
CA LEU A 41 2.29 -5.45 -1.47
C LEU A 41 3.38 -6.15 -2.26
N THR A 42 3.43 -7.47 -2.27
CA THR A 42 4.38 -8.26 -3.07
C THR A 42 3.62 -9.13 -4.06
N ASP A 43 3.86 -8.94 -5.35
CA ASP A 43 3.31 -9.79 -6.41
C ASP A 43 4.03 -11.16 -6.44
N SER A 44 3.38 -12.15 -7.04
CA SER A 44 3.91 -13.44 -7.47
C SER A 44 5.28 -13.38 -8.16
N ARG A 45 5.59 -12.28 -8.85
CA ARG A 45 6.87 -12.05 -9.54
C ARG A 45 7.98 -11.50 -8.63
N GLY A 46 7.70 -11.31 -7.34
CA GLY A 46 8.62 -10.68 -6.37
C GLY A 46 8.68 -9.16 -6.48
N GLN A 47 7.85 -8.55 -7.33
CA GLN A 47 7.74 -7.09 -7.40
C GLN A 47 7.00 -6.60 -6.16
N GLN A 48 7.62 -5.70 -5.41
CA GLN A 48 7.00 -5.12 -4.22
C GLN A 48 6.40 -3.75 -4.56
N ILE A 49 5.48 -3.25 -3.75
CA ILE A 49 4.90 -1.90 -3.84
C ILE A 49 4.66 -1.45 -2.41
N LEU A 50 5.29 -0.35 -2.01
CA LEU A 50 5.04 0.25 -0.70
C LEU A 50 3.93 1.29 -0.84
N ILE A 51 2.83 1.12 -0.13
CA ILE A 51 1.70 2.05 -0.08
C ILE A 51 1.60 2.62 1.33
N PHE A 52 1.48 3.94 1.44
CA PHE A 52 1.40 4.62 2.71
C PHE A 52 0.56 5.90 2.65
N TYR A 53 0.07 6.32 3.81
CA TYR A 53 -0.61 7.60 3.97
C TYR A 53 0.40 8.71 4.28
N ASP A 54 0.42 9.76 3.46
CA ASP A 54 1.19 10.96 3.73
C ASP A 54 0.35 11.94 4.57
N ILE A 55 0.66 12.04 5.85
CA ILE A 55 -0.04 12.92 6.80
C ILE A 55 0.22 14.40 6.49
N LEU A 56 1.36 14.73 5.88
CA LEU A 56 1.70 16.13 5.56
C LEU A 56 0.90 16.65 4.38
N THR A 57 0.68 15.80 3.37
CA THR A 57 -0.08 16.14 2.17
C THR A 57 -1.48 15.56 2.16
N ASP A 58 -1.92 14.96 3.27
CA ASP A 58 -3.22 14.31 3.47
C ASP A 58 -3.63 13.39 2.29
N THR A 59 -2.67 12.64 1.76
CA THR A 59 -2.82 11.88 0.49
C THR A 59 -2.11 10.54 0.54
N ILE A 60 -2.68 9.54 -0.14
CA ILE A 60 -2.05 8.22 -0.28
C ILE A 60 -0.95 8.31 -1.33
N LYS A 61 0.24 7.86 -0.98
CA LYS A 61 1.38 7.74 -1.88
C LYS A 61 1.80 6.29 -1.98
N TYR A 62 2.35 5.93 -3.13
CA TYR A 62 2.96 4.63 -3.34
C TYR A 62 4.37 4.80 -3.89
N ARG A 63 5.25 3.87 -3.54
CA ARG A 63 6.58 3.74 -4.11
C ARG A 63 6.74 2.34 -4.67
N LEU A 64 7.15 2.28 -5.92
CA LEU A 64 7.69 1.06 -6.51
C LEU A 64 9.14 0.94 -6.00
N PRO A 65 9.55 -0.20 -5.43
CA PRO A 65 10.95 -0.46 -5.17
C PRO A 65 11.69 -0.47 -6.51
N PHE A 66 12.92 -0.01 -6.46
CA PHE A 66 13.86 -0.08 -7.55
C PHE A 66 13.88 -1.53 -8.05
N GLN A 67 13.64 -1.71 -9.36
CA GLN A 67 13.93 -2.97 -10.02
C GLN A 67 15.38 -3.30 -9.66
N SER A 68 15.61 -4.35 -8.87
CA SER A 68 16.93 -4.98 -8.88
C SER A 68 17.12 -5.44 -10.32
N GLU A 69 18.02 -4.77 -11.05
CA GLU A 69 18.39 -5.02 -12.43
C GLU A 69 19.07 -6.40 -12.60
N GLU A 70 18.42 -7.46 -12.15
CA GLU A 70 18.97 -8.81 -12.19
C GLU A 70 18.14 -9.71 -13.09
N GLN A 71 17.78 -9.22 -14.28
CA GLN A 71 17.34 -10.04 -15.42
C GLN A 71 17.80 -9.43 -16.76
N ARG A 72 19.09 -9.16 -16.87
CA ARG A 72 19.81 -9.08 -18.16
C ARG A 72 21.24 -9.63 -17.97
N SER A 73 21.35 -10.95 -17.83
CA SER A 73 22.58 -11.65 -18.19
C SER A 73 22.25 -12.79 -19.13
#